data_AF-A0A933N6Z7-F1
#
_entry.id   AF-A0A933N6Z7-F1
#
_cell.length_a   1.000
_cell.length_b   1.000
_cell.length_c   1.000
_cell.angle_alpha   90.00
_cell.angle_beta   90.00
_cell.angle_gamma   90.00
#
_symmetry.space_group_name_H-M   'P 1'
#
loop_
_entity.id
_entity.type
_entity.pdbx_description
1 polymer ?
#
loop_
_entity_poly.entity_id
_entity_poly.type
_entity_poly.pdbx_seq_one_letter_code
_entity_poly.pdbx_strand_id
1 'polypeptide(L)'
;MKVWHELYESHRKIALAEHEPKEITRRIQQLADRKIIPGTSVGKFSKSRNDRTQTTSWSLDGETGVQLSVGSLQEGRLGIQMTLDKYQRLRQFTITIQGTKSSDGAEWKMAVHFDVETQAGSGACGHPLLHCHASIESEPNWRVPLPPLRPEEALAWVMSQLSTEFEPAPWTSLAART
;
A
#
# COMPACT_ATOMS: atom_id res chain seq x y z
N MET A 1 5.37 -11.00 -23.42
CA MET A 1 5.08 -12.08 -22.44
C MET A 1 6.15 -12.20 -21.35
N LYS A 2 7.46 -12.16 -21.67
CA LYS A 2 8.57 -12.24 -20.68
C LYS A 2 8.51 -11.21 -19.53
N VAL A 3 8.18 -9.96 -19.83
CA VAL A 3 8.14 -8.86 -18.84
C VAL A 3 7.12 -9.09 -17.73
N TRP A 4 5.91 -9.56 -18.08
CA TRP A 4 4.85 -9.84 -17.10
C TRP A 4 5.19 -11.01 -16.18
N HIS A 5 5.85 -12.04 -16.73
CA HIS A 5 6.33 -13.16 -15.94
C HIS A 5 7.46 -12.73 -14.98
N GLU A 6 8.42 -11.92 -15.46
CA GLU A 6 9.49 -11.37 -14.61
C GLU A 6 8.94 -10.49 -13.48
N LEU A 7 7.93 -9.66 -13.77
CA LEU A 7 7.25 -8.85 -12.77
C LEU A 7 6.54 -9.70 -11.73
N TYR A 8 5.78 -10.71 -12.17
CA TYR A 8 5.09 -11.65 -11.28
C TYR A 8 6.07 -12.39 -10.36
N GLU A 9 7.16 -12.94 -10.89
CA GLU A 9 8.18 -13.61 -10.08
C GLU A 9 8.85 -12.65 -9.10
N SER A 10 9.02 -11.38 -9.49
CA SER A 10 9.56 -10.36 -8.59
C SER A 10 8.60 -10.03 -7.45
N HIS A 11 7.29 -9.90 -7.72
CA HIS A 11 6.28 -9.75 -6.67
C HIS A 11 6.22 -10.98 -5.76
N ARG A 12 6.34 -12.18 -6.32
CA ARG A 12 6.35 -13.42 -5.54
C ARG A 12 7.56 -13.48 -4.60
N LYS A 13 8.73 -12.98 -5.01
CA LYS A 13 9.90 -12.85 -4.13
C LYS A 13 9.61 -11.93 -2.95
N ILE A 14 8.92 -10.81 -3.16
CA ILE A 14 8.45 -9.95 -2.06
C ILE A 14 7.48 -10.74 -1.17
N ALA A 15 6.53 -11.47 -1.73
CA ALA A 15 5.57 -12.28 -0.97
C ALA A 15 6.25 -13.26 -0.01
N LEU A 16 7.28 -13.96 -0.51
CA LEU A 16 7.97 -15.05 0.17
C LEU A 16 9.07 -14.57 1.12
N ALA A 17 9.51 -13.32 1.00
CA ALA A 17 10.45 -12.71 1.93
C ALA A 17 9.82 -12.56 3.32
N GLU A 18 10.66 -12.54 4.35
CA GLU A 18 10.24 -12.24 5.71
C GLU A 18 9.93 -10.75 5.84
N HIS A 19 8.77 -10.41 6.41
CA HIS A 19 8.35 -9.03 6.65
C HIS A 19 8.27 -8.74 8.13
N GLU A 20 8.78 -7.58 8.53
CA GLU A 20 8.71 -7.12 9.90
C GLU A 20 7.71 -5.96 10.00
N PRO A 21 6.57 -6.14 10.71
CA PRO A 21 5.58 -5.08 10.89
C PRO A 21 6.14 -3.79 11.49
N LYS A 22 7.29 -3.87 12.16
CA LYS A 22 7.99 -2.71 12.72
C LYS A 22 8.46 -1.72 11.64
N GLU A 23 8.78 -2.17 10.43
CA GLU A 23 9.26 -1.27 9.37
C GLU A 23 8.16 -0.34 8.85
N ILE A 24 6.97 -0.88 8.58
CA ILE A 24 5.83 -0.04 8.20
C ILE A 24 5.37 0.83 9.37
N THR A 25 5.40 0.32 10.60
CA THR A 25 5.09 1.09 11.82
C THR A 25 6.06 2.27 11.98
N ARG A 26 7.36 2.05 11.75
CA ARG A 26 8.39 3.09 11.78
C ARG A 26 8.13 4.16 10.73
N ARG A 27 7.71 3.79 9.52
CA ARG A 27 7.33 4.78 8.49
C ARG A 27 6.10 5.59 8.89
N ILE A 28 5.08 4.96 9.47
CA ILE A 28 3.90 5.67 9.96
C ILE A 28 4.29 6.64 11.09
N GLN A 29 5.17 6.22 12.01
CA GLN A 29 5.69 7.11 13.05
C GLN A 29 6.43 8.31 12.45
N GLN A 30 7.25 8.12 11.42
CA GLN A 30 7.91 9.22 10.71
C GLN A 30 6.92 10.21 10.08
N LEU A 31 5.76 9.74 9.58
CA LEU A 31 4.69 10.60 9.10
C LEU A 31 4.03 11.40 10.23
N ALA A 32 3.82 10.77 11.39
CA ALA A 32 3.28 11.43 12.57
C ALA A 32 4.25 12.49 13.13
N ASP A 33 5.55 12.18 13.19
CA ASP A 33 6.60 13.12 13.66
C ASP A 33 6.66 14.37 12.77
N ARG A 34 6.38 14.21 11.46
CA ARG A 34 6.25 15.30 10.49
C ARG A 34 4.90 16.02 10.53
N LYS A 35 4.00 15.65 11.45
CA LYS A 35 2.62 16.17 11.58
C LYS A 35 1.75 15.94 10.35
N ILE A 36 2.12 14.98 9.51
CA ILE A 36 1.35 14.56 8.32
C ILE A 36 0.18 13.68 8.73
N ILE A 37 0.33 12.92 9.82
CA ILE A 37 -0.76 12.28 10.54
C ILE A 37 -0.92 13.04 11.87
N PRO A 38 -1.84 14.02 11.96
CA PRO A 38 -1.97 14.85 13.15
C PRO A 38 -2.46 14.04 14.37
N GLY A 39 -1.66 14.00 15.43
CA GLY A 39 -2.04 13.40 16.72
C GLY A 39 -0.95 12.53 17.36
N THR A 40 -1.03 12.34 18.68
CA THR A 40 -0.13 11.47 19.47
C THR A 40 -0.47 9.99 19.37
N SER A 41 -1.64 9.66 18.83
CA SER A 41 -2.03 8.31 18.49
C SER A 41 -1.82 8.14 17.00
N VAL A 42 -0.61 7.74 16.59
CA VAL A 42 -0.50 6.83 15.45
C VAL A 42 -1.57 5.77 15.70
N GLY A 43 -2.66 5.83 14.93
CA GLY A 43 -3.86 5.03 15.15
C GLY A 43 -3.42 3.61 15.46
N LYS A 44 -3.90 3.04 16.57
CA LYS A 44 -3.41 1.79 17.14
C LYS A 44 -3.22 0.80 16.00
N PHE A 45 -1.97 0.47 15.67
CA PHE A 45 -1.68 -0.54 14.65
C PHE A 45 -2.11 -1.87 15.25
N SER A 46 -3.39 -2.19 15.01
CA SER A 46 -4.09 -3.22 15.75
C SER A 46 -3.68 -4.56 15.20
N LYS A 47 -3.42 -5.52 16.09
CA LYS A 47 -2.98 -6.87 15.73
C LYS A 47 -4.13 -7.82 16.00
N SER A 48 -4.55 -8.57 14.99
CA SER A 48 -5.46 -9.70 15.13
C SER A 48 -4.77 -10.97 14.65
N ARG A 49 -5.07 -12.10 15.30
CA ARG A 49 -4.52 -13.41 14.95
C ARG A 49 -5.67 -14.33 14.55
N ASN A 50 -5.49 -15.05 13.46
CA ASN A 50 -6.40 -16.10 13.03
C ASN A 50 -5.68 -17.45 13.15
N ASP A 51 -6.03 -18.23 14.18
CA ASP A 51 -5.41 -19.52 14.46
C ASP A 51 -5.78 -20.60 13.44
N ARG A 52 -6.92 -20.47 12.75
CA ARG A 52 -7.34 -21.43 11.72
C ARG A 52 -6.44 -21.34 10.49
N THR A 53 -6.13 -20.13 10.05
CA THR A 53 -5.27 -19.88 8.89
C THR A 53 -3.80 -19.70 9.27
N GLN A 54 -3.49 -19.66 10.57
CA GLN A 54 -2.16 -19.35 11.08
C GLN A 54 -1.63 -18.02 10.54
N THR A 55 -2.51 -17.03 10.41
CA THR A 55 -2.19 -15.69 9.94
C THR A 55 -2.30 -14.67 11.06
N THR A 56 -1.53 -13.61 10.92
CA THR A 56 -1.65 -12.41 11.74
C THR A 56 -1.95 -11.24 10.82
N SER A 57 -2.94 -10.43 11.18
CA SER A 57 -3.27 -9.21 10.46
C SER A 57 -2.95 -8.01 11.32
N TRP A 58 -2.44 -6.97 10.67
CA TRP A 58 -2.19 -5.68 11.25
C TRP A 58 -2.98 -4.63 10.49
N SER A 59 -3.59 -3.68 11.19
CA SER A 59 -4.32 -2.58 10.54
C SER A 59 -4.11 -1.25 11.24
N LEU A 60 -4.00 -0.19 10.43
CA LEU A 60 -4.05 1.19 10.86
C LEU A 60 -5.49 1.69 10.77
N ASP A 61 -6.13 1.85 11.94
CA ASP A 61 -7.43 2.50 12.14
C ASP A 61 -8.65 1.92 11.39
N GLY A 62 -8.65 0.60 11.15
CA GLY A 62 -9.84 -0.13 10.70
C GLY A 62 -10.47 0.42 9.41
N GLU A 63 -11.81 0.57 9.40
CA GLU A 63 -12.57 1.07 8.25
C GLU A 63 -12.51 2.60 8.08
N THR A 64 -12.19 3.34 9.15
CA THR A 64 -12.26 4.81 9.13
C THR A 64 -10.96 5.46 8.65
N GLY A 65 -9.82 4.83 8.88
CA GLY A 65 -8.51 5.36 8.50
C GLY A 65 -8.08 6.59 9.31
N VAL A 66 -6.77 6.78 9.47
CA VAL A 66 -6.22 7.92 10.20
C VAL A 66 -6.25 9.18 9.36
N GLN A 67 -6.53 10.32 9.99
CA GLN A 67 -6.51 11.60 9.30
C GLN A 67 -5.11 11.91 8.75
N LEU A 68 -5.08 12.48 7.56
CA LEU A 68 -3.90 12.98 6.86
C LEU A 68 -4.00 14.50 6.70
N SER A 69 -2.84 15.14 6.79
CA SER A 69 -2.63 16.56 6.52
C SER A 69 -1.42 16.67 5.59
N VAL A 70 -1.62 16.33 4.32
CA VAL A 70 -0.56 16.31 3.29
C VAL A 70 -1.06 16.83 1.96
N GLY A 71 -0.24 17.66 1.32
CA GLY A 71 -0.48 18.14 -0.03
C GLY A 71 -1.77 18.93 -0.16
N SER A 72 -2.49 18.70 -1.25
CA SER A 72 -3.74 19.41 -1.56
C SER A 72 -5.00 18.68 -1.07
N LEU A 73 -4.91 17.58 -0.31
CA LEU A 73 -6.08 16.85 0.17
C LEU A 73 -6.67 17.48 1.44
N GLN A 74 -7.96 17.80 1.39
CA GLN A 74 -8.81 18.08 2.54
C GLN A 74 -9.41 16.77 3.06
N GLU A 75 -9.57 16.68 4.38
CA GLU A 75 -10.15 15.52 5.07
C GLU A 75 -9.50 14.18 4.67
N GLY A 76 -8.21 14.23 4.30
CA GLY A 76 -7.48 13.06 3.85
C GLY A 76 -7.49 11.96 4.91
N ARG A 77 -7.65 10.71 4.49
CA ARG A 77 -7.62 9.53 5.37
C ARG A 77 -6.72 8.44 4.81
N LEU A 78 -5.88 7.88 5.66
CA LEU A 78 -4.97 6.77 5.37
C LEU A 78 -5.46 5.50 6.07
N GLY A 79 -5.74 4.45 5.31
CA GLY A 79 -5.93 3.10 5.81
C GLY A 79 -4.76 2.21 5.41
N ILE A 80 -4.33 1.33 6.30
CA ILE A 80 -3.32 0.30 6.01
C ILE A 80 -3.80 -1.02 6.59
N GLN A 81 -3.71 -2.09 5.81
CA GLN A 81 -3.92 -3.45 6.27
C GLN A 81 -2.80 -4.35 5.74
N MET A 82 -2.27 -5.22 6.58
CA MET A 82 -1.23 -6.17 6.22
C MET A 82 -1.54 -7.51 6.88
N THR A 83 -1.48 -8.61 6.13
CA THR A 83 -1.67 -9.96 6.65
C THR A 83 -0.42 -10.78 6.34
N LEU A 84 0.20 -11.35 7.38
CA LEU A 84 1.33 -12.25 7.28
C LEU A 84 0.95 -13.66 7.72
N ASP A 85 1.62 -14.67 7.16
CA ASP A 85 1.53 -16.05 7.65
C ASP A 85 2.43 -16.31 8.88
N LYS A 86 2.42 -17.55 9.39
CA LYS A 86 3.26 -17.97 10.51
C LYS A 86 4.78 -17.83 10.29
N TYR A 87 5.22 -17.69 9.03
CA TYR A 87 6.61 -17.46 8.65
C TYR A 87 6.89 -15.98 8.35
N GLN A 88 5.99 -15.07 8.75
CA GLN A 88 6.05 -13.64 8.46
C GLN A 88 6.08 -13.31 6.96
N ARG A 89 5.51 -14.18 6.11
CA ARG A 89 5.41 -13.94 4.66
C ARG A 89 4.14 -13.20 4.32
N LEU A 90 4.21 -12.30 3.34
CA LEU A 90 3.09 -11.45 2.95
C LEU A 90 2.01 -12.27 2.23
N ARG A 91 0.80 -12.28 2.80
CA ARG A 91 -0.40 -12.90 2.20
C ARG A 91 -1.26 -11.86 1.51
N GLN A 92 -1.48 -10.74 2.20
CA GLN A 92 -2.28 -9.64 1.72
C GLN A 92 -1.74 -8.33 2.25
N PHE A 93 -1.84 -7.25 1.47
CA PHE A 93 -1.55 -5.91 1.92
C PHE A 93 -2.38 -4.89 1.16
N THR A 94 -2.85 -3.87 1.87
CA THR A 94 -3.65 -2.80 1.31
C THR A 94 -3.21 -1.48 1.92
N ILE A 95 -2.98 -0.48 1.09
CA ILE A 95 -2.95 0.93 1.51
C ILE A 95 -4.11 1.62 0.81
N THR A 96 -4.92 2.36 1.55
CA THR A 96 -5.95 3.24 0.99
C THR A 96 -5.67 4.67 1.40
N ILE A 97 -5.80 5.59 0.45
CA ILE A 97 -5.92 7.00 0.74
C ILE A 97 -7.16 7.54 0.05
N GLN A 98 -7.93 8.32 0.79
CA GLN A 98 -9.09 9.03 0.27
C GLN A 98 -9.18 10.43 0.85
N GLY A 99 -9.83 11.34 0.14
CA GLY A 99 -10.10 12.70 0.59
C GLY A 99 -10.71 13.53 -0.53
N THR A 100 -10.80 14.84 -0.32
CA THR A 100 -11.27 15.79 -1.33
C THR A 100 -10.14 16.72 -1.72
N LYS A 101 -10.02 17.06 -2.99
CA LYS A 101 -8.98 17.99 -3.45
C LYS A 101 -9.34 19.42 -3.05
N SER A 102 -8.38 20.14 -2.50
CA SER A 102 -8.52 21.56 -2.13
C SER A 102 -8.81 22.49 -3.31
N SER A 103 -8.42 22.09 -4.53
CA SER A 103 -8.52 22.95 -5.72
C SER A 103 -9.93 23.05 -6.29
N ASP A 104 -10.67 21.95 -6.28
CA ASP A 104 -11.94 21.78 -7.01
C ASP A 104 -13.00 21.03 -6.19
N GLY A 105 -12.67 20.58 -4.98
CA GLY A 105 -13.56 19.78 -4.12
C GLY A 105 -13.77 18.35 -4.61
N ALA A 106 -13.12 17.92 -5.68
CA ALA A 106 -13.33 16.60 -6.26
C ALA A 106 -12.83 15.49 -5.32
N GLU A 107 -13.59 14.40 -5.22
CA GLU A 107 -13.16 13.22 -4.49
C GLU A 107 -11.95 12.58 -5.15
N TRP A 108 -10.97 12.24 -4.32
CA TRP A 108 -9.75 11.56 -4.74
C TRP A 108 -9.58 10.31 -3.89
N LYS A 109 -9.39 9.17 -4.57
CA LYS A 109 -9.17 7.88 -3.91
C LYS A 109 -8.07 7.11 -4.63
N MET A 110 -7.16 6.56 -3.83
CA MET A 110 -6.13 5.65 -4.29
C MET A 110 -6.05 4.45 -3.37
N ALA A 111 -5.90 3.27 -3.94
CA ALA A 111 -5.67 2.04 -3.21
C ALA A 111 -4.54 1.23 -3.85
N VAL A 112 -3.57 0.80 -3.05
CA VAL A 112 -2.56 -0.17 -3.46
C VAL A 112 -2.92 -1.50 -2.83
N HIS A 113 -3.00 -2.54 -3.64
CA HIS A 113 -3.31 -3.89 -3.20
C HIS A 113 -2.19 -4.87 -3.54
N PHE A 114 -1.90 -5.71 -2.57
CA PHE A 114 -1.14 -6.93 -2.70
C PHE A 114 -2.00 -8.11 -2.27
N ASP A 115 -2.15 -9.13 -3.11
CA ASP A 115 -2.93 -10.32 -2.74
C ASP A 115 -2.37 -11.57 -3.42
N VAL A 116 -1.98 -12.54 -2.60
CA VAL A 116 -1.46 -13.84 -3.05
C VAL A 116 -2.58 -14.85 -3.27
N GLU A 117 -3.74 -14.68 -2.65
CA GLU A 117 -4.84 -15.64 -2.65
C GLU A 117 -5.78 -15.45 -3.83
N THR A 118 -6.00 -14.20 -4.25
CA THR A 118 -6.73 -13.89 -5.49
C THR A 118 -5.82 -14.07 -6.72
N GLN A 119 -5.31 -15.29 -6.93
CA GLN A 119 -4.59 -15.69 -8.15
C GLN A 119 -5.51 -15.77 -9.38
N ALA A 120 -6.16 -14.68 -9.76
CA ALA A 120 -6.76 -14.60 -11.08
C ALA A 120 -5.62 -14.34 -12.10
N GLY A 121 -5.03 -15.42 -12.62
CA GLY A 121 -3.73 -15.36 -13.31
C GLY A 121 -3.41 -16.47 -14.31
N SER A 122 -4.40 -17.21 -14.83
CA SER A 122 -4.19 -18.18 -15.92
C SER A 122 -4.55 -17.65 -17.32
N GLY A 123 -4.79 -16.34 -17.49
CA GLY A 123 -5.22 -15.77 -18.78
C GLY A 123 -4.85 -14.30 -18.99
N ALA A 124 -5.26 -13.74 -20.13
CA ALA A 124 -4.92 -12.39 -20.60
C ALA A 124 -5.34 -11.22 -19.68
N CYS A 125 -6.17 -11.49 -18.66
CA CYS A 125 -6.52 -10.53 -17.60
C CYS A 125 -5.66 -10.68 -16.34
N GLY A 126 -4.51 -11.36 -16.42
CA GLY A 126 -3.64 -11.76 -15.31
C GLY A 126 -3.29 -10.61 -14.36
N HIS A 127 -3.78 -10.71 -13.13
CA HIS A 127 -3.64 -9.66 -12.14
C HIS A 127 -2.20 -9.60 -11.61
N PRO A 128 -1.56 -8.42 -11.58
CA PRO A 128 -0.30 -8.26 -10.86
C PRO A 128 -0.57 -8.46 -9.36
N LEU A 129 0.30 -9.21 -8.69
CA LEU A 129 0.17 -9.42 -7.25
C LEU A 129 0.16 -8.08 -6.52
N LEU A 130 1.08 -7.15 -6.87
CA LEU A 130 1.05 -5.76 -6.42
C LEU A 130 0.54 -4.83 -7.53
N HIS A 131 -0.55 -4.10 -7.26
CA HIS A 131 -1.11 -3.14 -8.20
C HIS A 131 -1.76 -1.95 -7.49
N CYS A 132 -1.86 -0.83 -8.21
CA CYS A 132 -2.53 0.39 -7.77
C CYS A 132 -3.85 0.57 -8.51
N HIS A 133 -4.82 1.08 -7.77
CA HIS A 133 -6.12 1.58 -8.21
C HIS A 133 -6.14 3.07 -7.88
N ALA A 134 -6.31 3.94 -8.88
CA ALA A 134 -6.43 5.37 -8.66
C ALA A 134 -7.64 5.89 -9.43
N SER A 135 -8.49 6.66 -8.75
CA SER A 135 -9.68 7.24 -9.36
C SER A 135 -9.94 8.64 -8.86
N ILE A 136 -10.53 9.42 -9.74
CA ILE A 136 -11.14 10.70 -9.51
C ILE A 136 -12.62 10.40 -9.76
N GLU A 137 -13.49 10.54 -8.74
CA GLU A 137 -14.97 10.43 -8.82
C GLU A 137 -15.63 9.03 -8.84
N SER A 138 -14.93 7.90 -8.84
CA SER A 138 -15.57 6.56 -8.78
C SER A 138 -14.68 5.45 -8.19
N GLU A 139 -15.18 4.23 -7.96
CA GLU A 139 -14.28 3.10 -7.65
C GLU A 139 -13.34 2.85 -8.84
N PRO A 140 -12.01 2.86 -8.65
CA PRO A 140 -11.09 2.71 -9.75
C PRO A 140 -11.23 1.34 -10.41
N ASN A 141 -11.56 1.33 -11.70
CA ASN A 141 -11.56 0.10 -12.51
C ASN A 141 -10.20 -0.17 -13.16
N TRP A 142 -9.31 0.82 -13.21
CA TRP A 142 -7.99 0.69 -13.81
C TRP A 142 -6.97 0.21 -12.78
N ARG A 143 -6.30 -0.89 -13.13
CA ARG A 143 -5.27 -1.53 -12.32
C ARG A 143 -3.92 -1.29 -12.97
N VAL A 144 -3.08 -0.49 -12.32
CA VAL A 144 -1.73 -0.22 -12.79
C VAL A 144 -0.78 -1.13 -12.03
N PRO A 145 -0.03 -2.03 -12.70
CA PRO A 145 0.98 -2.83 -12.04
C PRO A 145 2.02 -1.92 -11.37
N LEU A 146 2.39 -2.24 -10.14
CA LEU A 146 3.49 -1.56 -9.45
C LEU A 146 4.77 -2.39 -9.54
N PRO A 147 5.95 -1.77 -9.42
CA PRO A 147 7.19 -2.51 -9.18
C PRO A 147 7.10 -3.36 -7.91
N PRO A 148 8.00 -4.34 -7.71
CA PRO A 148 8.04 -5.14 -6.48
C PRO A 148 8.46 -4.29 -5.28
N LEU A 149 7.49 -3.65 -4.63
CA LEU A 149 7.68 -2.84 -3.43
C LEU A 149 7.29 -3.65 -2.19
N ARG A 150 8.11 -3.54 -1.14
CA ARG A 150 7.74 -3.96 0.21
C ARG A 150 6.65 -3.03 0.78
N PRO A 151 5.90 -3.45 1.81
CA PRO A 151 4.83 -2.64 2.39
C PRO A 151 5.23 -1.20 2.76
N GLU A 152 6.40 -1.02 3.36
CA GLU A 152 6.94 0.28 3.74
C GLU A 152 7.38 1.15 2.55
N GLU A 153 7.82 0.52 1.47
CA GLU A 153 8.20 1.19 0.22
C GLU A 153 6.95 1.60 -0.57
N ALA A 154 5.93 0.74 -0.58
CA ALA A 154 4.63 1.05 -1.15
C ALA A 154 3.98 2.25 -0.42
N LEU A 155 4.10 2.32 0.91
CA LEU A 155 3.65 3.50 1.66
C LEU A 155 4.39 4.76 1.22
N ALA A 156 5.72 4.71 1.10
CA ALA A 156 6.50 5.85 0.61
C ALA A 156 6.08 6.28 -0.80
N TRP A 157 5.90 5.33 -1.72
CA TRP A 157 5.42 5.59 -3.07
C TRP A 157 4.02 6.21 -3.10
N VAL A 158 3.12 5.73 -2.24
CA VAL A 158 1.76 6.28 -2.09
C VAL A 158 1.83 7.74 -1.63
N MET A 159 2.66 8.04 -0.63
CA MET A 159 2.81 9.41 -0.12
C MET A 159 3.43 10.37 -1.15
N SER A 160 4.30 9.88 -2.04
CA SER A 160 4.85 10.69 -3.14
C SER A 160 3.84 11.07 -4.21
N GLN A 161 2.67 10.41 -4.26
CA GLN A 161 1.59 10.83 -5.16
C GLN A 161 0.82 12.05 -4.62
N LEU A 162 0.98 12.36 -3.34
CA LEU A 162 0.23 13.43 -2.65
C LEU A 162 1.02 14.71 -2.47
N SER A 163 2.34 14.60 -2.34
CA SER A 163 3.20 15.76 -2.10
C SER A 163 4.58 15.51 -2.67
N THR A 164 5.14 16.57 -3.26
CA THR A 164 6.52 16.60 -3.76
C THR A 164 7.57 16.56 -2.65
N GLU A 165 7.17 16.76 -1.38
CA GLU A 165 8.04 16.58 -0.22
C GLU A 165 8.41 15.12 0.06
N PHE A 166 7.78 14.18 -0.65
CA PHE A 166 8.12 12.77 -0.61
C PHE A 166 8.79 12.40 -1.92
N GLU A 167 10.05 12.00 -1.85
CA GLU A 167 10.69 11.37 -3.00
C GLU A 167 9.93 10.09 -3.35
N PRO A 168 9.62 9.84 -4.64
CA PRO A 168 9.06 8.56 -5.03
C PRO A 168 9.99 7.46 -4.56
N ALA A 169 9.43 6.40 -3.97
CA ALA A 169 10.18 5.26 -3.46
C ALA A 169 11.30 4.91 -4.45
N PRO A 170 12.57 4.84 -4.00
CA PRO A 170 13.69 4.85 -4.90
C PRO A 170 13.54 3.68 -5.87
N TRP A 171 13.37 3.99 -7.15
CA TRP A 171 13.32 3.03 -8.26
C TRP A 171 14.68 2.33 -8.47
N THR A 172 15.58 2.39 -7.48
CA THR A 172 16.99 1.98 -7.54
C THR A 172 17.18 0.49 -7.84
N SER A 173 16.14 -0.33 -7.70
CA SER A 173 16.16 -1.75 -8.06
C SER A 173 15.64 -2.05 -9.48
N LEU A 174 15.00 -1.09 -10.16
CA LEU A 174 14.61 -1.21 -11.56
C LEU A 174 15.72 -0.62 -12.43
N ALA A 175 16.76 -1.41 -12.69
CA ALA A 175 17.65 -1.12 -13.79
C ALA A 175 16.79 -1.03 -15.07
N ALA A 176 16.77 0.15 -15.70
CA ALA A 176 16.25 0.28 -17.05
C ALA A 176 17.03 -0.71 -17.92
N ARG A 177 16.37 -1.79 -18.35
CA ARG A 177 16.94 -2.69 -19.35
C ARG A 177 16.91 -1.93 -20.68
N THR A 178 18.02 -1.29 -21.02
CA THR A 178 18.34 -0.84 -22.38
C THR A 178 18.52 -2.03 -23.30
#